data_AF-A0A7V6QML7-F1
#
_entry.id   AF-A0A7V6QML7-F1
#
_cell.length_a   1.000
_cell.length_b   1.000
_cell.length_c   1.000
_cell.angle_alpha   90.00
_cell.angle_beta   90.00
_cell.angle_gamma   90.00
#
_symmetry.space_group_name_H-M   'P 1'
#
loop_
_entity.id
_entity.type
_entity.pdbx_description
1 polymer ?
#
loop_
_entity_poly.entity_id
_entity_poly.type
_entity_poly.pdbx_seq_one_letter_code
_entity_poly.pdbx_strand_id
1 'polypeptide(L)'
;MKCFVCNNPEIDMVAIAEEDLVCPICNTRFDLDHANRIENELKKNGYISMSNESLADQWSKCFFKKFPELKFIKWGISQWIYINEQGKKKVFVQLLERKEKLRNQLNEVNAILGKIY
;
A
#
# COMPACT_ATOMS: atom_id res chain seq x y z
N MET A 1 -13.29 12.16 11.07
CA MET A 1 -12.48 11.91 9.83
C MET A 1 -13.22 12.50 8.63
N LYS A 2 -12.53 12.88 7.54
CA LYS A 2 -13.15 13.37 6.28
C LYS A 2 -13.53 12.22 5.32
N CYS A 3 -14.75 12.16 4.74
CA CYS A 3 -15.09 11.20 3.66
C CYS A 3 -14.13 11.41 2.48
N PHE A 4 -13.43 10.40 1.97
CA PHE A 4 -12.54 10.59 0.80
C PHE A 4 -13.30 10.87 -0.51
N VAL A 5 -14.62 10.63 -0.53
CA VAL A 5 -15.50 10.92 -1.67
C VAL A 5 -16.08 12.34 -1.60
N CYS A 6 -16.64 12.77 -0.46
CA CYS A 6 -17.28 14.09 -0.33
C CYS A 6 -16.60 15.07 0.64
N ASN A 7 -15.46 14.69 1.21
CA ASN A 7 -14.67 15.49 2.14
C ASN A 7 -15.38 15.91 3.46
N ASN A 8 -16.50 15.27 3.80
CA ASN A 8 -17.29 15.57 5.01
C ASN A 8 -16.49 15.34 6.31
N PRO A 9 -16.20 16.37 7.13
CA PRO A 9 -15.32 16.29 8.31
C PRO A 9 -15.81 15.46 9.50
N GLU A 10 -17.12 15.21 9.57
CA GLU A 10 -17.77 14.53 10.69
C GLU A 10 -18.05 13.05 10.36
N ILE A 11 -16.99 12.27 10.14
CA ILE A 11 -17.08 10.82 10.36
C ILE A 11 -16.58 10.56 11.77
N ASP A 12 -17.53 10.39 12.69
CA ASP A 12 -17.24 9.97 14.05
C ASP A 12 -16.85 8.49 14.03
N MET A 13 -15.65 8.17 14.51
CA MET A 13 -15.16 6.80 14.60
C MET A 13 -15.28 6.24 16.02
N VAL A 14 -15.87 7.01 16.94
CA VAL A 14 -15.94 6.63 18.35
C VAL A 14 -17.31 6.04 18.63
N ALA A 15 -17.30 4.72 18.78
CA ALA A 15 -18.43 3.82 18.98
C ALA A 15 -19.21 3.52 17.70
N ILE A 16 -19.13 2.28 17.24
CA ILE A 16 -20.23 1.40 16.81
C ILE A 16 -19.58 0.15 16.19
N ALA A 17 -20.25 -0.99 16.35
CA ALA A 17 -19.83 -2.36 16.09
C ALA A 17 -19.08 -2.60 14.76
N GLU A 18 -18.47 -3.77 14.63
CA GLU A 18 -17.67 -4.26 13.50
C GLU A 18 -18.40 -4.31 12.14
N GLU A 19 -19.52 -3.61 11.98
CA GLU A 19 -20.48 -3.68 10.89
C GLU A 19 -20.80 -2.24 10.46
N ASP A 20 -20.22 -1.82 9.34
CA ASP A 20 -20.65 -0.69 8.51
C ASP A 20 -20.34 0.74 8.98
N LEU A 21 -19.12 1.16 8.71
CA LEU A 21 -18.78 2.58 8.65
C LEU A 21 -19.40 3.18 7.38
N VAL A 22 -20.53 3.88 7.47
CA VAL A 22 -21.16 4.60 6.34
C VAL A 22 -21.02 6.09 6.54
N CYS A 23 -20.55 6.82 5.52
CA CYS A 23 -20.55 8.28 5.61
C CYS A 23 -21.98 8.83 5.46
N PRO A 24 -22.44 9.71 6.36
CA PRO A 24 -23.82 10.21 6.34
C PRO A 24 -24.14 11.19 5.18
N ILE A 25 -23.13 11.70 4.47
CA ILE A 25 -23.32 12.64 3.36
C ILE A 25 -23.19 11.95 1.99
N CYS A 26 -22.09 11.23 1.79
CA CYS A 26 -21.79 10.55 0.51
C CYS A 26 -22.43 9.14 0.44
N ASN A 27 -23.06 8.67 1.52
CA ASN A 27 -23.54 7.30 1.74
C ASN A 27 -22.49 6.21 1.39
N THR A 28 -21.21 6.60 1.37
CA THR A 28 -20.11 5.70 1.02
C THR A 28 -19.85 4.79 2.20
N ARG A 29 -20.04 3.50 1.99
CA ARG A 29 -19.69 2.45 2.95
C ARG A 29 -18.18 2.24 2.89
N PHE A 30 -17.50 2.48 4.00
CA PHE A 30 -16.14 2.03 4.23
C PHE A 30 -16.21 0.51 4.42
N ASP A 31 -16.03 -0.15 3.29
CA ASP A 31 -16.34 -1.54 3.08
C ASP A 31 -15.40 -2.45 3.90
N LEU A 32 -15.99 -3.25 4.78
CA LEU A 32 -15.30 -4.31 5.51
C LEU A 32 -14.60 -5.26 4.54
N ASP A 33 -15.12 -5.46 3.33
CA ASP A 33 -14.47 -6.29 2.31
C ASP A 33 -13.17 -5.66 1.82
N HIS A 34 -13.08 -4.33 1.79
CA HIS A 34 -11.85 -3.63 1.47
C HIS A 34 -10.83 -3.78 2.61
N ALA A 35 -11.26 -3.61 3.86
CA ALA A 35 -10.40 -3.84 5.02
C ALA A 35 -9.90 -5.30 5.08
N ASN A 36 -10.78 -6.27 4.83
CA ASN A 36 -10.46 -7.69 4.78
C ASN A 36 -9.53 -8.03 3.61
N ARG A 37 -9.75 -7.43 2.44
CA ARG A 37 -8.86 -7.59 1.28
C ARG A 37 -7.46 -7.07 1.60
N ILE A 38 -7.36 -5.88 2.18
CA ILE A 38 -6.07 -5.30 2.57
C ILE A 38 -5.41 -6.17 3.65
N GLU A 39 -6.15 -6.62 4.64
CA GLU A 39 -5.64 -7.50 5.70
C GLU A 39 -5.10 -8.82 5.11
N ASN A 40 -5.81 -9.40 4.16
CA ASN A 40 -5.38 -10.61 3.45
C ASN A 40 -4.14 -10.36 2.58
N GLU A 41 -4.06 -9.22 1.88
CA GLU A 41 -2.87 -8.84 1.13
C GLU A 41 -1.66 -8.68 2.04
N LEU A 42 -1.85 -8.06 3.21
CA LEU A 42 -0.78 -7.89 4.18
C LEU A 42 -0.34 -9.23 4.77
N LYS A 43 -1.26 -10.14 5.12
CA LYS A 43 -0.92 -11.51 5.56
C LYS A 43 -0.20 -12.31 4.48
N LYS A 44 -0.62 -12.16 3.22
CA LYS A 44 -0.07 -12.92 2.08
C LYS A 44 1.30 -12.41 1.64
N ASN A 45 1.47 -11.09 1.57
CA ASN A 45 2.63 -10.45 0.96
C ASN A 45 3.56 -9.78 1.96
N GLY A 46 3.08 -9.49 3.17
CA GLY A 46 3.80 -8.71 4.17
C GLY A 46 3.88 -7.21 3.85
N TYR A 47 3.20 -6.74 2.80
CA TYR A 47 3.13 -5.31 2.48
C TYR A 47 1.87 -4.92 1.70
N ILE A 48 1.49 -3.64 1.79
CA ILE A 48 0.49 -2.98 0.92
C ILE A 48 0.94 -1.56 0.55
N SER A 49 0.62 -1.13 -0.67
CA SER A 49 0.83 0.25 -1.14
C SER A 49 -0.47 1.06 -1.16
N MET A 50 -0.39 2.31 -0.69
CA MET A 50 -1.44 3.32 -0.73
C MET A 50 -1.02 4.45 -1.68
N SER A 51 -2.00 5.00 -2.40
CA SER A 51 -1.79 5.98 -3.46
C SER A 51 -1.63 7.42 -2.99
N ASN A 52 -1.91 7.73 -1.72
CA ASN A 52 -1.65 9.05 -1.13
C ASN A 52 -1.52 9.01 0.41
N GLU A 53 -1.01 10.12 0.97
CA GLU A 53 -0.69 10.28 2.39
C GLU A 53 -1.92 10.29 3.30
N SER A 54 -3.00 10.96 2.88
CA SER A 54 -4.23 11.06 3.67
C SER A 54 -4.86 9.68 3.88
N LEU A 55 -4.96 8.87 2.81
CA LEU A 55 -5.41 7.48 2.93
C LEU A 55 -4.46 6.67 3.82
N ALA A 56 -3.16 6.85 3.69
CA ALA A 56 -2.24 6.14 4.54
C ALA A 56 -2.45 6.49 6.02
N ASP A 57 -2.41 7.77 6.40
CA ASP A 57 -2.59 8.21 7.79
C ASP A 57 -3.89 7.69 8.42
N GLN A 58 -4.99 7.75 7.67
CA GLN A 58 -6.30 7.26 8.12
C GLN A 58 -6.28 5.77 8.51
N TRP A 59 -5.57 4.95 7.73
CA TRP A 59 -5.48 3.50 7.96
C TRP A 59 -4.40 3.10 8.96
N SER A 60 -3.42 3.97 9.23
CA SER A 60 -2.28 3.70 10.11
C SER A 60 -2.72 3.24 11.51
N LYS A 61 -3.73 3.90 12.08
CA LYS A 61 -4.27 3.59 13.42
C LYS A 61 -4.91 2.20 13.48
N CYS A 62 -5.60 1.79 12.42
CA CYS A 62 -6.22 0.47 12.33
C CYS A 62 -5.14 -0.62 12.17
N PHE A 63 -4.18 -0.40 11.27
CA PHE A 63 -3.15 -1.39 11.00
C PHE A 63 -2.15 -1.56 12.14
N PHE A 64 -1.68 -0.47 12.78
CA PHE A 64 -0.73 -0.60 13.89
C PHE A 64 -1.34 -1.25 15.14
N LYS A 65 -2.66 -1.17 15.32
CA LYS A 65 -3.33 -1.89 16.42
C LYS A 65 -3.35 -3.41 16.17
N LYS A 66 -3.56 -3.84 14.93
CA LYS A 66 -3.62 -5.26 14.54
C LYS A 66 -2.26 -5.88 14.24
N PHE A 67 -1.33 -5.09 13.70
CA PHE A 67 0.00 -5.48 13.26
C PHE A 67 1.02 -4.45 13.77
N PRO A 68 1.36 -4.49 15.07
CA PRO A 68 2.25 -3.51 15.70
C PRO A 68 3.67 -3.53 15.12
N GLU A 69 4.07 -4.61 14.46
CA GLU A 69 5.35 -4.77 13.79
C GLU A 69 5.45 -4.08 12.43
N LEU A 70 4.35 -3.52 11.91
CA LEU A 70 4.38 -2.82 10.63
C LEU A 70 5.22 -1.57 10.70
N LYS A 71 5.97 -1.35 9.63
CA LYS A 71 6.68 -0.11 9.35
C LYS A 71 5.98 0.63 8.23
N PHE A 72 6.02 1.95 8.32
CA PHE A 72 5.42 2.83 7.34
C PHE A 72 6.50 3.60 6.58
N ILE A 73 6.46 3.51 5.25
CA ILE A 73 7.51 4.04 4.37
C ILE A 73 6.88 4.90 3.28
N LYS A 74 7.44 6.10 3.04
CA LYS A 74 7.14 6.89 1.84
C LYS A 74 8.04 6.42 0.69
N TRP A 75 7.42 5.97 -0.39
CA TRP A 75 8.10 5.46 -1.58
C TRP A 75 7.80 6.35 -2.80
N GLY A 76 8.83 6.92 -3.42
CA GLY A 76 8.67 7.80 -4.57
C GLY A 76 7.90 9.10 -4.27
N ILE A 77 7.22 9.64 -5.29
CA ILE A 77 6.61 10.98 -5.23
C ILE A 77 5.30 11.00 -4.42
N SER A 78 4.51 9.92 -4.44
CA SER A 78 3.20 9.88 -3.75
C SER A 78 2.76 8.48 -3.27
N GLN A 79 3.65 7.49 -3.19
CA GLN A 79 3.25 6.15 -2.72
C GLN A 79 3.65 5.95 -1.26
N TRP A 80 2.80 5.29 -0.50
CA TRP A 80 3.02 5.00 0.90
C TRP A 80 2.86 3.50 1.13
N ILE A 81 3.77 2.89 1.86
CA ILE A 81 3.83 1.44 1.98
C ILE A 81 3.82 1.05 3.46
N TYR A 82 2.88 0.19 3.82
CA TYR A 82 2.93 -0.59 5.05
C TYR A 82 3.68 -1.87 4.78
N ILE A 83 4.70 -2.19 5.59
CA ILE A 83 5.55 -3.34 5.36
C ILE A 83 6.03 -3.96 6.67
N ASN A 84 5.98 -5.29 6.77
CA ASN A 84 6.63 -6.05 7.84
C ASN A 84 7.94 -6.69 7.35
N GLU A 85 8.64 -7.42 8.22
CA GLU A 85 9.92 -8.05 7.84
C GLU A 85 9.78 -9.10 6.73
N GLN A 86 8.64 -9.79 6.63
CA GLN A 86 8.36 -10.71 5.51
C GLN A 86 8.22 -9.95 4.19
N GLY A 87 7.43 -8.87 4.17
CA GLY A 87 7.27 -8.03 3.00
C GLY A 87 8.59 -7.40 2.58
N LYS A 88 9.41 -6.96 3.54
CA LYS A 88 10.74 -6.41 3.28
C LYS A 88 11.66 -7.41 2.58
N LYS A 89 11.69 -8.67 3.05
CA LYS A 89 12.43 -9.76 2.40
C LYS A 89 11.93 -9.99 0.97
N LYS A 90 10.62 -10.00 0.76
CA LYS A 90 10.00 -10.21 -0.55
C LYS A 90 10.35 -9.08 -1.54
N VAL A 91 10.23 -7.83 -1.12
CA VAL A 91 10.60 -6.65 -1.92
C VAL A 91 12.09 -6.69 -2.27
N PHE A 92 12.96 -7.07 -1.33
CA PHE A 92 14.39 -7.18 -1.58
C PHE A 92 14.71 -8.20 -2.68
N VAL A 93 14.11 -9.39 -2.64
CA VAL A 93 14.29 -10.43 -3.68
C VAL A 93 13.81 -9.92 -5.04
N GLN A 94 12.62 -9.32 -5.10
CA GLN A 94 12.08 -8.75 -6.35
C GLN A 94 12.97 -7.66 -6.94
N LEU A 95 13.58 -6.81 -6.10
CA LEU A 95 14.51 -5.79 -6.54
C LEU A 95 15.80 -6.38 -7.12
N LEU A 96 16.32 -7.46 -6.53
CA LEU A 96 17.48 -8.17 -7.06
C LEU A 96 17.18 -8.79 -8.44
N GLU A 97 16.07 -9.50 -8.57
CA GLU A 97 15.62 -10.07 -9.85
C GLU A 97 15.44 -8.98 -10.92
N ARG A 98 14.83 -7.85 -10.53
CA ARG A 98 14.62 -6.72 -11.45
C ARG A 98 15.95 -6.10 -11.88
N LYS A 99 16.90 -5.94 -10.97
CA LYS A 99 18.26 -5.45 -11.27
C LYS A 99 18.95 -6.35 -12.28
N GLU A 100 18.87 -7.67 -12.10
CA GLU A 100 19.49 -8.64 -12.99
C GLU A 100 18.85 -8.64 -14.39
N LYS A 101 17.51 -8.56 -14.44
CA LYS A 101 16.79 -8.38 -15.70
C LYS A 101 17.21 -7.12 -16.45
N LEU A 102 17.31 -5.98 -15.76
CA LEU A 102 17.77 -4.73 -16.36
C LEU A 102 19.21 -4.82 -16.86
N ARG A 103 20.09 -5.52 -16.14
CA ARG A 103 21.47 -5.77 -16.58
C ARG A 103 21.52 -6.58 -17.87
N ASN A 104 20.70 -7.62 -18.00
CA ASN A 104 20.61 -8.43 -19.21
C ASN A 104 20.11 -7.60 -20.39
N GLN A 105 19.06 -6.80 -20.19
CA GLN A 105 18.56 -5.88 -21.22
C GLN A 105 19.63 -4.87 -21.66
N LEU A 106 20.42 -4.34 -20.73
CA LEU A 106 21.53 -3.43 -21.06
C LEU A 106 22.61 -4.14 -21.90
N ASN A 107 22.94 -5.39 -21.57
CA ASN A 107 23.90 -6.18 -22.34
C ASN A 107 23.41 -6.46 -23.76
N GLU A 108 22.12 -6.78 -23.94
CA GLU A 108 21.50 -6.96 -25.25
C GLU A 108 21.59 -5.69 -26.10
N VAL A 109 21.26 -4.53 -25.51
CA VAL A 109 21.39 -3.23 -26.19
C VAL A 109 22.84 -2.94 -26.57
N ASN A 110 23.80 -3.16 -25.67
CA ASN A 110 25.22 -2.97 -25.96
C ASN A 110 25.72 -3.89 -27.07
N ALA A 111 25.25 -5.14 -27.12
CA ALA A 111 25.62 -6.08 -28.18
C ALA A 111 25.07 -5.66 -29.55
N ILE A 112 23.90 -5.01 -29.60
CA ILE A 112 23.36 -4.42 -30.83
C ILE A 112 24.22 -3.21 -31.24
N LEU A 113 24.52 -2.31 -30.31
CA LEU A 113 25.34 -1.12 -30.58
C LEU A 113 26.75 -1.50 -31.08
N GLY A 114 27.39 -2.50 -30.47
CA GLY A 114 28.70 -2.99 -30.90
C GLY A 114 28.72 -3.72 -32.25
N LYS A 115 27.56 -3.98 -32.88
CA LYS A 115 27.46 -4.47 -34.26
C LYS A 115 27.25 -3.34 -35.28
N ILE A 116 26.85 -2.16 -34.80
CA ILE A 116 26.59 -0.97 -35.62
C ILE A 116 27.88 -0.17 -35.84
N TYR A 117 28.85 -0.29 -34.92
CA TYR A 117 30.22 0.22 -35.02
C TYR A 117 31.18 -0.89 -35.42
#